data_AF-S0FE00-F1
#
_entry.id   AF-S0FE00-F1
#
_cell.length_a   1.000
_cell.length_b   1.000
_cell.length_c   1.000
_cell.angle_alpha   90.00
_cell.angle_beta   90.00
_cell.angle_gamma   90.00
#
_symmetry.space_group_name_H-M   'P 1'
#
loop_
_entity.id
_entity.type
_entity.pdbx_description
1 polymer ?
#
loop_
_entity_poly.entity_id
_entity_poly.type
_entity_poly.pdbx_seq_one_letter_code
_entity_poly.pdbx_strand_id
1 'polypeptide(L)'
;MDTMKLFMAIPDRINFLQLGRYGCFSEQTYRNLFEHETFDWFAFNGSIISKHLTGKRKAIAIDPSYIPKSGKKTPWIGYFWSGCAGEYKRGLEIMGIGVIDIDNHECMTLGSIQTPDCKTLDNMDKNLVDWYSSYLISRKDKLQSISRTVVADAFFSKETFITPMCENDFHVIRRFRNDVVLYYPTLEKKTGKRGHPKWFDGRIDFANLDLTRCKEYEVNKGKLYGLRVYAKAFKRYVSLAIWYPMDG
;
A
#
# COMPACT_ATOMS: atom_id res chain seq x y z
N MET A 1 -24.89 2.51 17.62
CA MET A 1 -24.30 3.64 18.39
C MET A 1 -23.65 3.17 19.69
N ASP A 2 -24.24 2.23 20.41
CA ASP A 2 -23.73 1.72 21.69
C ASP A 2 -22.28 1.19 21.64
N THR A 3 -21.97 0.27 20.71
CA THR A 3 -20.61 -0.29 20.53
C THR A 3 -19.53 0.77 20.36
N MET A 4 -19.81 1.87 19.63
CA MET A 4 -18.82 2.93 19.41
C MET A 4 -18.53 3.70 20.70
N LYS A 5 -19.55 3.95 21.54
CA LYS A 5 -19.35 4.57 22.85
C LYS A 5 -18.48 3.69 23.75
N LEU A 6 -18.74 2.38 23.73
CA LEU A 6 -17.94 1.40 24.49
C LEU A 6 -16.49 1.36 24.02
N PHE A 7 -16.24 1.47 22.71
CA PHE A 7 -14.89 1.55 22.16
C PHE A 7 -14.10 2.78 22.62
N MET A 8 -14.78 3.89 22.91
CA MET A 8 -14.13 5.09 23.46
C MET A 8 -14.00 5.05 24.99
N ALA A 9 -14.88 4.33 25.68
CA ALA A 9 -14.97 4.35 27.14
C ALA A 9 -14.17 3.24 27.83
N ILE A 10 -14.04 2.07 27.20
CA ILE A 10 -13.32 0.93 27.79
C ILE A 10 -11.82 1.07 27.46
N PRO A 11 -10.93 1.20 28.46
CA PRO A 11 -9.51 1.27 28.21
C PRO A 11 -8.95 -0.08 27.74
N ASP A 12 -7.82 -0.03 27.04
CA ASP A 12 -7.06 -1.18 26.57
C ASP A 12 -7.82 -2.12 25.62
N ARG A 13 -7.54 -3.43 25.69
CA ARG A 13 -8.07 -4.44 24.79
C ARG A 13 -9.50 -4.79 25.19
N ILE A 14 -10.43 -4.48 24.30
CA ILE A 14 -11.85 -4.73 24.46
C ILE A 14 -12.17 -6.17 24.07
N ASN A 15 -12.93 -6.85 24.92
CA ASN A 15 -13.51 -8.16 24.64
C ASN A 15 -15.04 -8.16 24.80
N PHE A 16 -15.71 -9.18 24.28
CA PHE A 16 -17.17 -9.25 24.30
C PHE A 16 -17.75 -9.30 25.73
N LEU A 17 -17.04 -9.86 26.71
CA LEU A 17 -17.49 -9.85 28.11
C LEU A 17 -17.52 -8.42 28.67
N GLN A 18 -16.52 -7.60 28.36
CA GLN A 18 -16.52 -6.18 28.74
C GLN A 18 -17.62 -5.41 28.02
N LEU A 19 -17.85 -5.66 26.73
CA LEU A 19 -18.97 -5.06 26.01
C LEU A 19 -20.30 -5.42 26.67
N GLY A 20 -20.52 -6.70 27.01
CA GLY A 20 -21.72 -7.14 27.71
C GLY A 20 -21.86 -6.59 29.13
N ARG A 21 -20.74 -6.27 29.80
CA ARG A 21 -20.73 -5.74 31.17
C ARG A 21 -21.03 -4.24 31.23
N TYR A 22 -20.48 -3.47 30.29
CA TYR A 22 -20.57 -2.01 30.29
C TYR A 22 -21.58 -1.46 29.28
N GLY A 23 -22.04 -2.30 28.36
CA GLY A 23 -22.98 -1.96 27.31
C GLY A 23 -24.43 -2.31 27.64
N CYS A 24 -25.32 -1.96 26.71
CA CYS A 24 -26.76 -2.18 26.86
C CYS A 24 -27.20 -3.60 26.50
N PHE A 25 -26.34 -4.40 25.86
CA PHE A 25 -26.70 -5.72 25.32
C PHE A 25 -25.88 -6.84 25.95
N SER A 26 -26.34 -8.08 25.77
CA SER A 26 -25.60 -9.25 26.25
C SER A 26 -24.30 -9.45 25.47
N GLU A 27 -23.33 -10.13 26.09
CA GLU A 27 -22.09 -10.56 25.43
C GLU A 27 -22.37 -11.29 24.11
N GLN A 28 -23.33 -12.23 24.11
CA GLN A 28 -23.74 -13.01 22.94
C GLN A 28 -24.28 -12.11 21.82
N THR A 29 -25.02 -11.07 22.17
CA THR A 29 -25.57 -10.12 21.19
C THR A 29 -24.44 -9.37 20.47
N TYR A 30 -23.44 -8.88 21.21
CA TYR A 30 -22.27 -8.26 20.56
C TYR A 30 -21.50 -9.26 19.72
N ARG A 31 -21.25 -10.47 20.22
CA ARG A 31 -20.56 -11.51 19.47
C ARG A 31 -21.25 -11.79 18.13
N ASN A 32 -22.57 -12.02 18.14
CA ASN A 32 -23.34 -12.27 16.93
C ASN A 32 -23.29 -11.07 15.96
N LEU A 33 -23.34 -9.84 16.48
CA LEU A 33 -23.23 -8.64 15.66
C LEU A 33 -21.90 -8.59 14.88
N PHE A 34 -20.79 -8.90 15.54
CA PHE A 34 -19.47 -8.92 14.90
C PHE A 34 -19.25 -10.15 14.01
N GLU A 35 -19.92 -11.26 14.26
CA GLU A 35 -19.84 -12.48 13.44
C GLU A 35 -20.57 -12.34 12.10
N HIS A 36 -21.69 -11.61 12.05
CA HIS A 36 -22.49 -11.49 10.82
C HIS A 36 -22.03 -10.37 9.86
N GLU A 37 -20.93 -9.66 10.17
CA GLU A 37 -20.31 -8.60 9.33
C GLU A 37 -21.29 -7.68 8.59
N THR A 38 -22.43 -7.33 9.20
CA THR A 38 -23.48 -6.55 8.53
C THR A 38 -23.14 -5.06 8.40
N PHE A 39 -22.08 -4.61 9.08
CA PHE A 39 -21.67 -3.21 9.09
C PHE A 39 -20.56 -2.95 8.07
N ASP A 40 -20.84 -2.09 7.08
CA ASP A 40 -19.84 -1.65 6.10
C ASP A 40 -18.88 -0.62 6.72
N TRP A 41 -17.87 -1.14 7.44
CA TRP A 41 -16.80 -0.33 8.04
C TRP A 41 -16.09 0.54 7.01
N PHE A 42 -15.95 0.07 5.78
CA PHE A 42 -15.27 0.80 4.72
C PHE A 42 -16.05 2.05 4.31
N ALA A 43 -17.37 1.92 4.10
CA ALA A 43 -18.25 3.05 3.81
C ALA A 43 -18.37 4.02 4.99
N PHE A 44 -18.44 3.49 6.21
CA PHE A 44 -18.46 4.30 7.43
C PHE A 44 -17.20 5.15 7.57
N ASN A 45 -16.02 4.54 7.49
CA ASN A 45 -14.73 5.24 7.55
C ASN A 45 -14.59 6.24 6.40
N GLY A 46 -15.01 5.86 5.18
CA GLY A 46 -15.04 6.77 4.03
C GLY A 46 -15.87 8.02 4.27
N SER A 47 -16.99 7.90 4.99
CA SER A 47 -17.88 9.02 5.35
C SER A 47 -17.29 9.94 6.43
N ILE A 48 -16.44 9.41 7.31
CA ILE A 48 -15.67 10.23 8.26
C ILE A 48 -14.54 10.96 7.51
N ILE A 49 -13.78 10.21 6.71
CA ILE A 49 -12.68 10.73 5.92
C ILE A 49 -13.12 11.89 5.03
N SER A 50 -14.27 11.78 4.36
CA SER A 50 -14.77 12.84 3.49
C SER A 50 -15.09 14.16 4.20
N LYS A 51 -15.32 14.12 5.52
CA LYS A 51 -15.57 15.32 6.35
C LYS A 51 -14.30 15.93 6.91
N HIS A 52 -13.29 15.12 7.21
CA HIS A 52 -12.05 15.58 7.87
C HIS A 52 -10.92 15.84 6.88
N LEU A 53 -10.74 14.98 5.87
CA LEU A 53 -9.73 15.13 4.84
C LEU A 53 -10.27 16.00 3.69
N THR A 54 -10.14 17.32 3.86
CA THR A 54 -10.70 18.35 2.95
C THR A 54 -9.76 18.76 1.82
N GLY A 55 -8.50 18.33 1.85
CA GLY A 55 -7.51 18.63 0.83
C GLY A 55 -7.85 18.01 -0.53
N LYS A 56 -7.32 18.60 -1.60
CA LYS A 56 -7.55 18.13 -2.97
C LYS A 56 -6.60 17.00 -3.34
N ARG A 57 -5.36 17.04 -2.85
CA ARG A 57 -4.33 16.05 -3.17
C ARG A 57 -4.40 14.90 -2.16
N LYS A 58 -5.03 13.80 -2.58
CA LYS A 58 -5.16 12.58 -1.78
C LYS A 58 -4.47 11.39 -2.41
N ALA A 59 -4.03 10.45 -1.58
CA ALA A 59 -3.52 9.15 -2.01
C ALA A 59 -3.98 8.03 -1.07
N ILE A 60 -4.08 6.82 -1.59
CA ILE A 60 -4.36 5.62 -0.81
C ILE A 60 -3.04 5.02 -0.36
N ALA A 61 -2.78 4.97 0.94
CA ALA A 61 -1.63 4.27 1.50
C ALA A 61 -1.98 2.82 1.81
N ILE A 62 -1.08 1.90 1.49
CA ILE A 62 -1.20 0.50 1.90
C ILE A 62 0.07 0.05 2.60
N ASP A 63 -0.09 -0.69 3.69
CA ASP A 63 1.03 -1.31 4.39
C ASP A 63 0.59 -2.56 5.18
N PRO A 64 1.21 -3.73 4.95
CA PRO A 64 1.07 -4.90 5.81
C PRO A 64 1.73 -4.69 7.17
N SER A 65 1.02 -5.06 8.24
CA SER A 65 1.48 -4.94 9.61
C SER A 65 1.34 -6.27 10.35
N TYR A 66 2.44 -6.72 10.95
CA TYR A 66 2.46 -7.89 11.82
C TYR A 66 1.75 -7.62 13.15
N ILE A 67 0.90 -8.57 13.56
CA ILE A 67 0.25 -8.58 14.87
C ILE A 67 0.64 -9.87 15.62
N PRO A 68 1.25 -9.76 16.82
CA PRO A 68 1.60 -10.93 17.60
C PRO A 68 0.36 -11.68 18.07
N LYS A 69 0.33 -13.00 17.86
CA LYS A 69 -0.78 -13.86 18.26
C LYS A 69 -0.30 -15.22 18.76
N SER A 70 -0.64 -15.55 20.01
CA SER A 70 -0.28 -16.82 20.66
C SER A 70 -1.33 -17.93 20.48
N GLY A 71 -2.61 -17.57 20.34
CA GLY A 71 -3.72 -18.52 20.21
C GLY A 71 -3.60 -19.47 19.00
N LYS A 72 -4.49 -20.48 18.94
CA LYS A 72 -4.54 -21.47 17.83
C LYS A 72 -5.86 -21.48 17.06
N LYS A 73 -6.88 -20.76 17.56
CA LYS A 73 -8.24 -20.78 17.02
C LYS A 73 -8.55 -19.63 16.07
N THR A 74 -7.68 -18.62 16.00
CA THR A 74 -7.84 -17.54 15.02
C THR A 74 -7.46 -18.07 13.63
N PRO A 75 -8.30 -17.88 12.61
CA PRO A 75 -7.96 -18.23 11.24
C PRO A 75 -6.67 -17.56 10.79
N TRP A 76 -5.97 -18.19 9.86
CA TRP A 76 -4.81 -17.62 9.15
C TRP A 76 -3.67 -17.14 10.05
N ILE A 77 -3.43 -17.86 11.14
CA ILE A 77 -2.18 -17.69 11.88
C ILE A 77 -1.05 -18.33 11.07
N GLY A 78 -0.10 -17.51 10.67
CA GLY A 78 1.05 -17.88 9.84
C GLY A 78 2.36 -17.32 10.40
N TYR A 79 3.39 -17.33 9.56
CA TYR A 79 4.66 -16.64 9.82
C TYR A 79 4.76 -15.43 8.91
N PHE A 80 4.87 -14.25 9.50
CA PHE A 80 4.88 -12.98 8.78
C PHE A 80 6.04 -12.11 9.25
N TRP A 81 6.51 -11.20 8.40
CA TRP A 81 7.66 -10.35 8.70
C TRP A 81 7.33 -9.35 9.80
N SER A 82 8.07 -9.37 10.91
CA SER A 82 7.95 -8.36 11.96
C SER A 82 9.06 -7.33 11.78
N GLY A 83 8.71 -6.13 11.31
CA GLY A 83 9.67 -5.03 11.15
C GLY A 83 10.37 -4.64 12.45
N CYS A 84 9.69 -4.75 13.60
CA CYS A 84 10.28 -4.50 14.91
C CYS A 84 11.32 -5.55 15.32
N ALA A 85 11.18 -6.79 14.87
CA ALA A 85 12.08 -7.87 15.22
C ALA A 85 13.15 -8.16 14.15
N GLY A 86 12.95 -7.66 12.92
CA GLY A 86 13.82 -7.97 11.78
C GLY A 86 13.78 -9.44 11.35
N GLU A 87 12.69 -10.16 11.66
CA GLU A 87 12.55 -11.58 11.34
C GLU A 87 11.08 -11.98 11.13
N TYR A 88 10.88 -13.16 10.52
CA TYR A 88 9.55 -13.76 10.39
C TYR A 88 9.11 -14.36 11.72
N LYS A 89 7.94 -13.92 12.22
CA LYS A 89 7.37 -14.39 13.48
C LYS A 89 6.01 -15.01 13.27
N ARG A 90 5.70 -16.01 14.10
CA ARG A 90 4.35 -16.58 14.16
C ARG A 90 3.37 -15.52 14.64
N GLY A 91 2.27 -15.31 13.92
CA GLY A 91 1.25 -14.33 14.28
C GLY A 91 0.23 -14.13 13.18
N LEU A 92 -0.31 -12.92 13.12
CA LEU A 92 -1.20 -12.45 12.06
C LEU A 92 -0.51 -11.34 11.28
N GLU A 93 -0.97 -11.10 10.06
CA GLU A 93 -0.65 -9.91 9.29
C GLU A 93 -1.96 -9.28 8.83
N ILE A 94 -2.03 -7.95 8.89
CA ILE A 94 -3.14 -7.18 8.35
C ILE A 94 -2.59 -6.16 7.35
N MET A 95 -3.15 -6.08 6.16
CA MET A 95 -2.90 -4.95 5.27
C MET A 95 -3.82 -3.81 5.68
N GLY A 96 -3.23 -2.74 6.21
CA GLY A 96 -3.93 -1.48 6.44
C GLY A 96 -4.11 -0.71 5.14
N ILE A 97 -5.24 -0.02 5.01
CA ILE A 97 -5.52 0.93 3.94
C ILE A 97 -5.83 2.27 4.60
N GLY A 98 -5.02 3.27 4.29
CA GLY A 98 -5.18 4.65 4.74
C GLY A 98 -5.45 5.60 3.58
N VAL A 99 -6.02 6.76 3.89
CA VAL A 99 -6.11 7.90 2.98
C VAL A 99 -5.19 8.97 3.52
N ILE A 100 -4.19 9.32 2.72
CA ILE A 100 -3.29 10.44 2.97
C ILE A 100 -3.91 11.68 2.34
N ASP A 101 -4.04 12.74 3.12
CA ASP A 101 -4.30 14.10 2.66
C ASP A 101 -2.98 14.89 2.68
N ILE A 102 -2.46 15.15 1.49
CA ILE A 102 -1.15 15.81 1.31
C ILE A 102 -1.25 17.29 1.67
N ASP A 103 -2.42 17.91 1.48
CA ASP A 103 -2.60 19.35 1.73
C ASP A 103 -2.72 19.62 3.23
N ASN A 104 -3.43 18.76 3.95
CA ASN A 104 -3.63 18.91 5.40
C ASN A 104 -2.54 18.22 6.22
N HIS A 105 -1.63 17.47 5.60
CA HIS A 105 -0.61 16.65 6.27
C HIS A 105 -1.20 15.62 7.24
N GLU A 106 -2.36 15.05 6.89
CA GLU A 106 -3.07 14.07 7.71
C GLU A 106 -3.19 12.71 7.01
N CYS A 107 -3.40 11.67 7.81
CA CYS A 107 -3.72 10.34 7.30
C CYS A 107 -4.77 9.69 8.20
N MET A 108 -5.77 9.07 7.60
CA MET A 108 -6.83 8.36 8.31
C MET A 108 -7.02 6.95 7.75
N THR A 109 -7.33 5.99 8.62
CA THR A 109 -7.60 4.61 8.23
C THR A 109 -8.93 4.49 7.51
N LEU A 110 -8.92 3.91 6.31
CA LEU A 110 -10.10 3.59 5.53
C LEU A 110 -10.59 2.16 5.81
N GLY A 111 -9.65 1.22 5.96
CA GLY A 111 -9.98 -0.15 6.27
C GLY A 111 -8.75 -1.03 6.41
N SER A 112 -8.98 -2.33 6.56
CA SER A 112 -7.92 -3.32 6.62
C SER A 112 -8.44 -4.67 6.16
N ILE A 113 -7.53 -5.54 5.72
CA ILE A 113 -7.81 -6.95 5.50
C ILE A 113 -6.77 -7.83 6.17
N GLN A 114 -7.22 -8.91 6.82
CA GLN A 114 -6.33 -9.94 7.32
C GLN A 114 -5.70 -10.71 6.16
N THR A 115 -4.39 -10.91 6.24
CA THR A 115 -3.62 -11.69 5.29
C THR A 115 -3.77 -13.19 5.59
N PRO A 116 -4.16 -14.02 4.62
CA PRO A 116 -4.21 -15.46 4.79
C PRO A 116 -2.82 -16.05 5.04
N ASP A 117 -2.75 -17.20 5.72
CA ASP A 117 -1.49 -17.92 5.90
C ASP A 117 -0.99 -18.52 4.57
N CYS A 118 0.29 -18.88 4.50
CA CYS A 118 0.91 -19.39 3.27
C CYS A 118 0.15 -20.58 2.67
N LYS A 119 -0.31 -21.53 3.49
CA LYS A 119 -1.03 -22.72 3.00
C LYS A 119 -2.37 -22.32 2.38
N THR A 120 -3.07 -21.38 3.00
CA THR A 120 -4.33 -20.85 2.46
C THR A 120 -4.10 -20.10 1.14
N LEU A 121 -3.03 -19.30 1.05
CA LEU A 121 -2.64 -18.60 -0.18
C LEU A 121 -2.25 -19.57 -1.30
N ASP A 122 -1.46 -20.60 -1.00
CA ASP A 122 -1.05 -21.64 -1.95
C ASP A 122 -2.28 -22.39 -2.50
N ASN A 123 -3.25 -22.70 -1.64
CA ASN A 123 -4.51 -23.33 -2.07
C ASN A 123 -5.37 -22.43 -2.98
N MET A 124 -5.13 -21.11 -2.97
CA MET A 124 -5.77 -20.15 -3.86
C MET A 124 -4.94 -19.85 -5.11
N ASP A 125 -3.77 -20.50 -5.28
CA ASP A 125 -2.78 -20.19 -6.30
C ASP A 125 -2.39 -18.70 -6.32
N LYS A 126 -2.20 -18.12 -5.13
CA LYS A 126 -1.85 -16.71 -4.94
C LYS A 126 -0.64 -16.58 -4.04
N ASN A 127 0.21 -15.61 -4.31
CA ASN A 127 1.14 -15.11 -3.30
C ASN A 127 0.56 -13.89 -2.55
N LEU A 128 1.28 -13.37 -1.55
CA LEU A 128 0.88 -12.19 -0.77
C LEU A 128 0.51 -10.99 -1.64
N VAL A 129 1.31 -10.72 -2.68
CA VAL A 129 1.13 -9.56 -3.55
C VAL A 129 -0.12 -9.73 -4.41
N ASP A 130 -0.41 -10.95 -4.88
CA ASP A 130 -1.63 -11.24 -5.65
C ASP A 130 -2.88 -11.11 -4.78
N TRP A 131 -2.79 -11.51 -3.51
CA TRP A 131 -3.85 -11.29 -2.53
C TRP A 131 -4.16 -9.81 -2.36
N TYR A 132 -3.12 -8.99 -2.14
CA TYR A 132 -3.26 -7.55 -1.94
C TYR A 132 -3.79 -6.82 -3.18
N SER A 133 -3.25 -7.09 -4.37
CA SER A 133 -3.73 -6.48 -5.61
C SER A 133 -5.18 -6.89 -5.90
N SER A 134 -5.52 -8.18 -5.76
CA SER A 134 -6.90 -8.67 -5.90
C SER A 134 -7.87 -7.95 -4.97
N TYR A 135 -7.47 -7.75 -3.71
CA TYR A 135 -8.31 -7.06 -2.73
C TYR A 135 -8.54 -5.59 -3.10
N LEU A 136 -7.51 -4.86 -3.51
CA LEU A 136 -7.64 -3.47 -3.94
C LEU A 136 -8.51 -3.33 -5.19
N ILE A 137 -8.30 -4.21 -6.18
CA ILE A 137 -9.09 -4.25 -7.42
C ILE A 137 -10.56 -4.55 -7.11
N SER A 138 -10.86 -5.46 -6.19
CA SER A 138 -12.24 -5.77 -5.78
C SER A 138 -12.99 -4.56 -5.18
N ARG A 139 -12.27 -3.54 -4.73
CA ARG A 139 -12.81 -2.29 -4.15
C ARG A 139 -12.50 -1.07 -5.00
N LYS A 140 -12.15 -1.27 -6.28
CA LYS A 140 -11.64 -0.19 -7.14
C LYS A 140 -12.55 1.03 -7.16
N ASP A 141 -13.86 0.86 -7.29
CA ASP A 141 -14.79 1.99 -7.44
C ASP A 141 -14.83 2.83 -6.16
N LYS A 142 -14.81 2.17 -4.99
CA LYS A 142 -14.76 2.83 -3.68
C LYS A 142 -13.41 3.52 -3.42
N LEU A 143 -12.31 2.95 -3.91
CA LEU A 143 -10.98 3.54 -3.74
C LEU A 143 -10.76 4.72 -4.69
N GLN A 144 -11.13 4.56 -5.96
CA GLN A 144 -10.94 5.57 -7.00
C GLN A 144 -11.85 6.78 -6.83
N SER A 145 -12.97 6.66 -6.13
CA SER A 145 -13.78 7.82 -5.72
C SER A 145 -13.04 8.73 -4.73
N ILE A 146 -12.03 8.19 -4.02
CA ILE A 146 -11.16 8.94 -3.10
C ILE A 146 -9.88 9.37 -3.83
N SER A 147 -9.15 8.42 -4.42
CA SER A 147 -7.95 8.70 -5.20
C SER A 147 -7.58 7.50 -6.10
N ARG A 148 -7.06 7.80 -7.29
CA ARG A 148 -6.43 6.80 -8.17
C ARG A 148 -4.97 6.53 -7.82
N THR A 149 -4.37 7.34 -6.95
CA THR A 149 -2.98 7.19 -6.55
C THR A 149 -2.87 6.26 -5.35
N VAL A 150 -2.09 5.19 -5.50
CA VAL A 150 -1.78 4.24 -4.42
C VAL A 150 -0.31 4.41 -4.06
N VAL A 151 -0.04 4.66 -2.78
CA VAL A 151 1.30 4.72 -2.21
C VAL A 151 1.57 3.44 -1.45
N ALA A 152 2.68 2.80 -1.78
CA ALA A 152 3.08 1.53 -1.21
C ALA A 152 4.59 1.51 -0.93
N ASP A 153 5.02 0.63 -0.03
CA ASP A 153 6.42 0.46 0.32
C ASP A 153 7.24 -0.23 -0.81
N ALA A 154 8.52 -0.48 -0.55
CA ALA A 154 9.39 -1.15 -1.52
C ALA A 154 9.05 -2.64 -1.71
N PHE A 155 8.38 -3.30 -0.77
CA PHE A 155 7.95 -4.71 -0.92
C PHE A 155 6.99 -4.89 -2.10
N PHE A 156 6.14 -3.90 -2.38
CA PHE A 156 5.24 -3.89 -3.54
C PHE A 156 5.93 -3.56 -4.88
N SER A 157 7.26 -3.42 -4.91
CA SER A 157 8.03 -3.17 -6.14
C SER A 157 8.16 -4.40 -7.04
N LYS A 158 7.05 -5.06 -7.36
CA LYS A 158 6.99 -6.27 -8.19
C LYS A 158 6.04 -6.06 -9.37
N GLU A 159 6.37 -6.67 -10.50
CA GLU A 159 5.54 -6.63 -11.71
C GLU A 159 4.15 -7.19 -11.44
N THR A 160 4.05 -8.26 -10.64
CA THR A 160 2.79 -8.89 -10.23
C THR A 160 1.86 -7.99 -9.42
N PHE A 161 2.39 -6.96 -8.75
CA PHE A 161 1.57 -5.91 -8.15
C PHE A 161 1.19 -4.83 -9.15
N ILE A 162 2.20 -4.31 -9.86
CA ILE A 162 2.07 -3.06 -10.60
C ILE A 162 1.25 -3.24 -11.87
N THR A 163 1.42 -4.36 -12.58
CA THR A 163 0.70 -4.60 -13.82
C THR A 163 -0.81 -4.64 -13.58
N PRO A 164 -1.36 -5.48 -12.67
CA PRO A 164 -2.79 -5.50 -12.39
C PRO A 164 -3.33 -4.16 -11.88
N MET A 165 -2.58 -3.45 -11.03
CA MET A 165 -3.01 -2.15 -10.52
C MET A 165 -3.11 -1.10 -11.64
N CYS A 166 -2.13 -1.03 -12.53
CA CYS A 166 -2.17 -0.12 -13.67
C CYS A 166 -3.24 -0.49 -14.71
N GLU A 167 -3.47 -1.78 -14.94
CA GLU A 167 -4.56 -2.26 -15.82
C GLU A 167 -5.95 -1.92 -15.26
N ASN A 168 -6.04 -1.65 -13.96
CA ASN A 168 -7.25 -1.19 -13.28
C ASN A 168 -7.18 0.31 -12.95
N ASP A 169 -6.50 1.12 -13.77
CA ASP A 169 -6.46 2.59 -13.70
C ASP A 169 -5.89 3.19 -12.40
N PHE A 170 -5.11 2.43 -11.63
CA PHE A 170 -4.36 2.97 -10.50
C PHE A 170 -2.98 3.48 -10.91
N HIS A 171 -2.57 4.58 -10.27
CA HIS A 171 -1.22 5.12 -10.32
C HIS A 171 -0.46 4.71 -9.07
N VAL A 172 0.50 3.79 -9.19
CA VAL A 172 1.27 3.29 -8.04
C VAL A 172 2.54 4.14 -7.84
N ILE A 173 2.65 4.79 -6.70
CA ILE A 173 3.86 5.46 -6.20
C ILE A 173 4.49 4.54 -5.17
N ARG A 174 5.74 4.17 -5.40
CA ARG A 174 6.48 3.34 -4.44
C ARG A 174 7.98 3.58 -4.53
N ARG A 175 8.72 3.19 -3.50
CA ARG A 175 10.18 3.22 -3.50
C ARG A 175 10.76 2.04 -4.28
N PHE A 176 11.79 2.26 -5.11
CA PHE A 176 12.56 1.15 -5.70
C PHE A 176 13.41 0.44 -4.64
N ARG A 177 13.58 -0.87 -4.78
CA ARG A 177 14.66 -1.57 -4.08
C ARG A 177 16.03 -1.02 -4.52
N ASN A 178 17.00 -1.05 -3.62
CA ASN A 178 18.34 -0.49 -3.86
C ASN A 178 19.08 -1.20 -5.02
N ASP A 179 18.72 -2.45 -5.33
CA ASP A 179 19.30 -3.28 -6.39
C ASP A 179 18.64 -3.11 -7.77
N VAL A 180 17.76 -2.11 -7.94
CA VAL A 180 17.03 -1.93 -9.20
C VAL A 180 17.96 -1.67 -10.39
N VAL A 181 17.61 -2.28 -11.53
CA VAL A 181 18.20 -1.96 -12.84
C VAL A 181 17.25 -1.06 -13.64
N LEU A 182 17.68 0.19 -13.85
CA LEU A 182 16.98 1.19 -14.64
C LEU A 182 17.83 1.61 -15.84
N TYR A 183 17.19 1.93 -16.95
CA TYR A 183 17.85 2.38 -18.18
C TYR A 183 17.32 3.72 -18.64
N TYR A 184 18.20 4.53 -19.21
CA TYR A 184 17.80 5.71 -19.94
C TYR A 184 17.10 5.31 -21.25
N PRO A 185 15.93 5.88 -21.58
CA PRO A 185 15.31 5.69 -22.89
C PRO A 185 16.24 6.22 -23.99
N THR A 186 16.24 5.55 -25.15
CA THR A 186 16.92 6.05 -26.35
C THR A 186 16.38 7.44 -26.74
N LEU A 187 17.26 8.36 -27.09
CA LEU A 187 16.89 9.61 -27.77
C LEU A 187 16.98 9.50 -29.30
N GLU A 188 17.53 8.39 -29.81
CA GLU A 188 17.70 8.18 -31.25
C GLU A 188 16.36 7.94 -31.94
N LYS A 189 16.10 8.68 -33.02
CA LYS A 189 14.94 8.42 -33.88
C LYS A 189 15.15 7.10 -34.63
N LYS A 190 14.07 6.34 -34.83
CA LYS A 190 14.10 5.12 -35.66
C LYS A 190 14.59 5.50 -37.07
N THR A 191 15.73 4.95 -37.47
CA THR A 191 16.39 5.28 -38.74
C THR A 191 15.78 4.59 -39.96
N GLY A 192 14.82 3.67 -39.76
CA GLY A 192 14.17 2.90 -40.84
C GLY A 192 15.07 1.85 -41.49
N LYS A 193 16.34 1.74 -41.07
CA LYS A 193 17.32 0.79 -41.60
C LYS A 193 17.11 -0.61 -41.01
N ARG A 194 17.58 -1.62 -41.74
CA ARG A 194 17.54 -3.03 -41.33
C ARG A 194 18.44 -3.23 -40.10
N GLY A 195 17.83 -3.59 -38.96
CA GLY A 195 18.52 -3.83 -37.68
C GLY A 195 17.58 -3.66 -36.49
N HIS A 196 17.91 -4.26 -35.34
CA HIS A 196 17.13 -4.06 -34.12
C HIS A 196 17.33 -2.60 -33.64
N PRO A 197 16.27 -1.81 -33.45
CA PRO A 197 16.41 -0.44 -32.97
C PRO A 197 17.10 -0.40 -31.61
N LYS A 198 17.91 0.62 -31.35
CA LYS A 198 18.46 0.85 -30.01
C LYS A 198 17.33 1.35 -29.12
N TRP A 199 17.02 0.65 -28.03
CA TRP A 199 15.93 1.03 -27.12
C TRP A 199 16.40 1.83 -25.92
N PHE A 200 17.67 1.68 -25.52
CA PHE A 200 18.22 2.22 -24.29
C PHE A 200 19.57 2.90 -24.52
N ASP A 201 19.81 3.99 -23.81
CA ASP A 201 21.06 4.76 -23.78
C ASP A 201 21.86 4.49 -22.50
N GLY A 202 22.04 3.21 -22.17
CA GLY A 202 22.81 2.78 -21.00
C GLY A 202 22.00 2.66 -19.71
N ARG A 203 22.63 2.01 -18.73
CA ARG A 203 22.10 1.84 -17.38
C ARG A 203 22.27 3.15 -16.60
N ILE A 204 21.29 3.49 -15.78
CA ILE A 204 21.39 4.63 -14.86
C ILE A 204 22.41 4.31 -13.78
N ASP A 205 23.41 5.17 -13.67
CA ASP A 205 24.31 5.25 -12.54
C ASP A 205 23.81 6.35 -11.59
N PHE A 206 23.45 5.98 -10.37
CA PHE A 206 22.99 6.93 -9.35
C PHE A 206 24.14 7.72 -8.71
N ALA A 207 25.39 7.24 -8.80
CA ALA A 207 26.54 8.00 -8.33
C ALA A 207 26.90 9.13 -9.32
N ASN A 208 26.72 8.87 -10.62
CA ASN A 208 27.00 9.81 -11.71
C ASN A 208 25.75 10.02 -12.59
N LEU A 209 24.71 10.60 -11.99
CA LEU A 209 23.44 10.84 -12.68
C LEU A 209 23.60 11.86 -13.82
N ASP A 210 23.08 11.53 -15.01
CA ASP A 210 23.07 12.45 -16.14
C ASP A 210 21.98 13.52 -15.95
N LEU A 211 22.40 14.67 -15.42
CA LEU A 211 21.49 15.78 -15.12
C LEU A 211 20.86 16.39 -16.37
N THR A 212 21.45 16.21 -17.55
CA THR A 212 20.88 16.74 -18.81
C THR A 212 19.56 16.05 -19.18
N ARG A 213 19.33 14.85 -18.65
CA ARG A 213 18.10 14.06 -18.84
C ARG A 213 17.08 14.27 -17.71
N CYS A 214 17.41 15.10 -16.73
CA CYS A 214 16.61 15.29 -15.52
C CYS A 214 15.87 16.62 -15.54
N LYS A 215 14.68 16.64 -14.94
CA LYS A 215 14.00 17.86 -14.52
C LYS A 215 14.22 18.05 -13.03
N GLU A 216 14.82 19.16 -12.64
CA GLU A 216 14.99 19.52 -11.24
C GLU A 216 13.69 20.09 -10.66
N TYR A 217 13.44 19.77 -9.39
CA TYR A 217 12.30 20.25 -8.61
C TYR A 217 12.79 20.89 -7.33
N GLU A 218 12.24 22.05 -7.00
CA GLU A 218 12.54 22.75 -5.76
C GLU A 218 12.02 21.98 -4.55
N VAL A 219 12.89 21.77 -3.57
CA VAL A 219 12.58 21.08 -2.31
C VAL A 219 13.29 21.77 -1.15
N ASN A 220 12.70 21.70 0.04
CA ASN A 220 13.22 22.40 1.22
C ASN A 220 14.64 21.93 1.64
N LYS A 221 14.95 20.65 1.44
CA LYS A 221 16.23 20.04 1.86
C LYS A 221 16.69 19.01 0.83
N GLY A 222 17.80 19.30 0.14
CA GLY A 222 18.36 18.40 -0.87
C GLY A 222 18.09 18.85 -2.31
N LYS A 223 18.36 17.94 -3.25
CA LYS A 223 18.06 18.08 -4.68
C LYS A 223 17.10 16.99 -5.10
N LEU A 224 16.03 17.35 -5.80
CA LEU A 224 15.05 16.41 -6.32
C LEU A 224 15.07 16.43 -7.85
N TYR A 225 15.32 15.28 -8.46
CA TYR A 225 15.32 15.10 -9.90
C TYR A 225 14.21 14.16 -10.33
N GLY A 226 13.45 14.55 -11.34
CA GLY A 226 12.47 13.69 -12.01
C GLY A 226 12.88 13.39 -13.44
N LEU A 227 12.72 12.13 -13.85
CA LEU A 227 13.02 11.69 -15.21
C LEU A 227 12.20 10.47 -15.60
N ARG A 228 12.02 10.25 -16.90
CA ARG A 228 11.37 9.04 -17.43
C ARG A 228 12.43 7.98 -17.71
N VAL A 229 12.24 6.78 -17.19
CA VAL A 229 13.22 5.68 -17.27
C VAL A 229 12.54 4.40 -17.69
N TYR A 230 13.30 3.43 -18.19
CA TYR A 230 12.82 2.07 -18.38
C TYR A 230 13.21 1.20 -17.18
N ALA A 231 12.23 0.64 -16.50
CA ALA A 231 12.45 -0.25 -15.36
C ALA A 231 12.49 -1.71 -15.84
N LYS A 232 13.67 -2.35 -15.77
CA LYS A 232 13.85 -3.74 -16.21
C LYS A 232 12.92 -4.71 -15.47
N ALA A 233 12.77 -4.51 -14.16
CA ALA A 233 11.94 -5.36 -13.30
C ALA A 233 10.46 -5.39 -13.70
N PHE A 234 9.97 -4.36 -14.40
CA PHE A 234 8.56 -4.21 -14.78
C PHE A 234 8.33 -4.20 -16.29
N LYS A 235 9.42 -4.29 -17.05
CA LYS A 235 9.43 -4.21 -18.51
C LYS A 235 8.67 -3.00 -19.08
N ARG A 236 8.64 -1.88 -18.36
CA ARG A 236 7.88 -0.68 -18.74
C ARG A 236 8.63 0.61 -18.43
N TYR A 237 8.18 1.68 -19.09
CA TYR A 237 8.59 3.02 -18.77
C TYR A 237 7.88 3.51 -17.50
N VAL A 238 8.63 4.17 -16.63
CA VAL A 238 8.13 4.73 -15.37
C VAL A 238 8.67 6.14 -15.18
N SER A 239 7.93 6.95 -14.43
CA SER A 239 8.44 8.21 -13.88
C SER A 239 9.25 7.90 -12.63
N LEU A 240 10.51 8.33 -12.62
CA LEU A 240 11.42 8.19 -11.48
C LEU A 240 11.61 9.54 -10.82
N ALA A 241 11.54 9.57 -9.49
CA ALA A 241 11.99 10.67 -8.66
C ALA A 241 13.21 10.22 -7.86
N ILE A 242 14.29 11.01 -7.91
CA ILE A 242 15.54 10.77 -7.20
C ILE A 242 15.77 11.96 -6.28
N TRP A 243 15.84 11.69 -4.97
CA TRP A 243 16.11 12.70 -3.96
C TRP A 243 17.51 12.50 -3.38
N TYR A 244 18.35 13.51 -3.50
CA TYR A 244 19.65 13.60 -2.83
C TYR A 244 19.49 14.52 -1.61
N PRO A 245 19.41 14.01 -0.39
CA PRO A 245 19.28 14.84 0.80
C PRO A 245 20.53 15.74 0.97
N MET A 246 20.33 16.96 1.48
CA MET A 246 21.46 17.88 1.72
C MET A 246 22.31 17.47 2.93
N ASP A 247 21.77 16.68 3.87
CA ASP A 247 22.50 16.08 4.99
C ASP A 247 21.84 14.78 5.47
N GLY A 248 22.69 13.78 5.69
CA GLY A 248 22.45 12.42 6.17
C GLY A 248 23.74 11.62 6.10
#